data_AF-A0A1F5ZG25-F1
#
_entry.id   AF-A0A1F5ZG25-F1
#
_cell.length_a   1.000
_cell.length_b   1.000
_cell.length_c   1.000
_cell.angle_alpha   90.00
_cell.angle_beta   90.00
_cell.angle_gamma   90.00
#
_symmetry.space_group_name_H-M   'P 1'
#
loop_
_entity.id
_entity.type
_entity.pdbx_description
1 polymer ?
#
loop_
_entity_poly.entity_id
_entity_poly.type
_entity_poly.pdbx_seq_one_letter_code
_entity_poly.pdbx_strand_id
1 'polypeptide(L)' 'MKIQDIGFCIILAILLTLRKERWFVYAGLMSLTIAIPLFAKWVFFSAERLTWYAAAFFTIAVLSLLFTRRQTV' A
#
# COMPACT_ATOMS: atom_id res chain seq x y z
N MET A 1 7.46 7.13 15.61
CA MET A 1 6.81 6.28 14.60
C MET A 1 5.70 5.51 15.29
N LYS A 2 4.44 5.62 14.83
CA LYS A 2 3.38 4.78 15.39
C LYS A 2 3.65 3.34 14.95
N ILE A 3 3.15 2.37 15.72
CA ILE A 3 3.26 0.94 15.38
C ILE A 3 2.72 0.64 13.97
N GLN A 4 1.79 1.47 13.46
CA GLN A 4 1.27 1.44 12.10
C GLN A 4 2.32 1.70 11.02
N ASP A 5 3.21 2.67 11.22
CA ASP A 5 4.28 3.01 10.27
C ASP A 5 5.30 1.87 10.15
N ILE A 6 5.60 1.21 11.28
CA ILE A 6 6.50 0.04 11.33
C ILE A 6 5.87 -1.13 10.59
N GLY A 7 4.59 -1.41 10.84
CA GLY A 7 3.84 -2.45 10.13
C GLY A 7 3.80 -2.20 8.62
N PHE A 8 3.55 -0.97 8.19
CA PHE A 8 3.59 -0.60 6.77
C PHE A 8 4.97 -0.87 6.16
N CYS A 9 6.05 -0.46 6.84
CA CYS A 9 7.40 -0.64 6.34
C CYS A 9 7.78 -2.12 6.18
N ILE A 10 7.38 -2.97 7.13
CA ILE A 10 7.57 -4.42 7.06
C ILE A 10 6.80 -5.02 5.89
N ILE A 11 5.52 -4.69 5.74
CA ILE A 11 4.68 -5.18 4.63
C ILE A 11 5.27 -4.75 3.29
N LEU A 12 5.70 -3.49 3.17
CA LEU A 12 6.29 -2.95 1.97
C LEU A 12 7.62 -3.64 1.62
N ALA A 13 8.48 -3.90 2.60
CA ALA A 13 9.73 -4.64 2.40
C ALA A 13 9.49 -6.10 1.93
N ILE A 14 8.48 -6.77 2.51
CA ILE A 14 8.09 -8.13 2.11
C ILE A 14 7.55 -8.13 0.67
N LEU A 15 6.66 -7.19 0.33
CA LEU A 15 6.09 -7.08 -1.01
C LEU A 15 7.14 -6.76 -2.07
N LEU A 16 8.10 -5.88 -1.76
CA LEU A 16 9.24 -5.59 -2.63
C LEU A 16 10.08 -6.84 -2.90
N THR A 17 10.29 -7.69 -1.91
CA THR A 17 11.01 -8.96 -2.08
C THR A 17 10.22 -9.95 -2.95
N LEU A 18 8.90 -10.00 -2.81
CA LEU A 18 8.04 -10.91 -3.59
C LEU A 18 7.89 -10.48 -5.07
N ARG A 19 8.13 -9.21 -5.40
CA ARG A 19 8.02 -8.59 -6.76
C ARG A 19 6.74 -8.93 -7.53
N LYS A 20 5.67 -9.35 -6.86
CA LYS A 20 4.41 -9.73 -7.51
C LYS A 20 3.45 -8.55 -7.49
N GLU A 21 3.21 -7.98 -8.66
CA GLU A 21 2.41 -6.76 -8.87
C GLU A 21 1.02 -6.83 -8.22
N ARG A 22 0.35 -7.99 -8.32
CA ARG A 22 -0.98 -8.22 -7.75
C ARG A 22 -1.03 -8.01 -6.23
N TRP A 23 0.07 -8.30 -5.52
CA TRP A 23 0.11 -8.19 -4.07
C TRP A 23 0.14 -6.73 -3.61
N PHE A 24 0.78 -5.84 -4.37
CA PHE A 24 0.74 -4.40 -4.12
C PHE A 24 -0.68 -3.85 -4.20
N VAL A 25 -1.46 -4.32 -5.19
CA VAL A 25 -2.87 -3.91 -5.34
C VAL A 25 -3.70 -4.40 -4.14
N TYR A 26 -3.55 -5.66 -3.73
CA TYR A 26 -4.26 -6.19 -2.55
C TYR A 26 -3.88 -5.46 -1.25
N ALA A 27 -2.60 -5.13 -1.05
CA ALA A 27 -2.13 -4.38 0.11
C ALA A 27 -2.68 -2.94 0.14
N GLY A 28 -2.74 -2.27 -1.02
CA GLY A 28 -3.38 -0.96 -1.16
C GLY A 28 -4.87 -1.01 -0.83
N LEU A 29 -5.60 -2.00 -1.36
CA LEU A 29 -7.02 -2.23 -1.05
C LEU A 29 -7.26 -2.51 0.43
N MET A 30 -6.47 -3.37 1.06
CA MET A 30 -6.58 -3.61 2.51
C MET A 30 -6.33 -2.35 3.32
N SER A 31 -5.38 -1.52 2.92
CA SER A 31 -5.09 -0.25 3.60
C SER A 31 -6.29 0.70 3.53
N LEU A 32 -6.99 0.77 2.39
CA LEU A 32 -8.25 1.53 2.28
C LEU A 32 -9.37 0.92 3.11
N THR A 33 -9.54 -0.41 3.08
CA THR A 33 -10.58 -1.10 3.87
C THR A 33 -10.41 -0.87 5.36
N ILE A 34 -9.17 -0.77 5.85
CA ILE A 34 -8.89 -0.44 7.26
C ILE A 34 -9.00 1.07 7.52
N ALA A 35 -8.76 1.92 6.53
CA ALA A 35 -8.94 3.37 6.66
C ALA A 35 -10.42 3.75 6.88
N ILE A 36 -11.36 3.10 6.18
CA ILE A 36 -12.80 3.37 6.28
C ILE A 36 -13.33 3.30 7.73
N PRO A 37 -13.14 2.21 8.50
CA PRO A 37 -13.59 2.15 9.89
C PRO A 37 -12.82 3.10 10.81
N LEU A 38 -11.57 3.47 10.48
CA LEU A 38 -10.83 4.48 11.23
C LEU A 38 -11.43 5.89 11.05
N PHE A 39 -11.87 6.21 9.82
CA PHE A 39 -12.64 7.44 9.57
C PHE A 39 -13.98 7.42 10.32
N ALA A 40 -14.68 6.29 10.34
CA ALA A 40 -15.93 6.14 11.11
C ALA A 40 -15.73 6.33 12.62
N LYS A 41 -14.56 5.96 13.14
CA LYS A 41 -14.16 6.19 14.54
C LYS A 41 -13.55 7.57 14.79
N TRP A 42 -13.62 8.50 13.84
CA TRP A 42 -13.07 9.86 13.94
C TRP A 42 -11.55 9.91 14.20
N VAL A 43 -10.81 8.85 13.82
CA VAL A 43 -9.35 8.76 13.98
C VAL A 43 -8.65 9.25 12.71
N PHE A 44 -8.83 10.53 12.37
CA PHE A 44 -8.39 11.12 11.10
C PHE A 44 -6.87 10.99 10.86
N PHE A 45 -6.05 11.24 11.88
CA PHE A 45 -4.58 11.20 11.76
C PHE A 45 -3.99 9.81 11.47
N SER A 46 -4.70 8.74 11.80
CA SER A 46 -4.28 7.38 11.43
C SER A 46 -4.97 6.91 10.16
N ALA A 47 -6.20 7.34 9.92
CA ALA A 47 -6.92 7.06 8.68
C ALA A 47 -6.18 7.67 7.47
N GLU A 48 -5.81 8.95 7.54
CA GLU A 48 -5.08 9.67 6.49
C GLU A 48 -3.76 8.99 6.13
N ARG A 49 -2.98 8.55 7.13
CA ARG A 49 -1.72 7.83 6.89
C ARG A 49 -1.94 6.50 6.17
N LEU A 50 -3.01 5.77 6.49
CA LEU A 50 -3.37 4.55 5.75
C LEU A 50 -3.75 4.85 4.30
N THR A 51 -4.39 5.99 4.03
CA THR A 51 -4.67 6.42 2.65
C THR A 51 -3.39 6.73 1.89
N TRP A 52 -2.42 7.40 2.51
CA TRP A 52 -1.09 7.63 1.92
C TRP A 52 -0.34 6.32 1.65
N TYR A 53 -0.42 5.36 2.57
CA TYR A 53 0.14 4.02 2.37
C TYR A 53 -0.50 3.28 1.19
N ALA A 54 -1.83 3.37 1.05
CA ALA A 54 -2.53 2.80 -0.09
C ALA A 54 -2.08 3.44 -1.42
N ALA A 55 -1.97 4.77 -1.45
CA ALA A 55 -1.47 5.49 -2.62
C ALA A 55 -0.04 5.08 -3.00
N ALA A 56 0.84 4.90 -2.02
CA ALA A 56 2.19 4.40 -2.25
C ALA A 56 2.18 2.98 -2.86
N PHE A 57 1.38 2.06 -2.32
CA PHE A 57 1.25 0.70 -2.87
C PHE A 57 0.71 0.70 -4.31
N PHE A 58 -0.31 1.50 -4.61
CA PHE A 58 -0.84 1.60 -5.97
C PHE A 58 0.18 2.22 -6.94
N THR A 59 0.92 3.24 -6.51
CA THR A 59 1.96 3.86 -7.34
C THR A 59 3.05 2.84 -7.68
N ILE A 60 3.51 2.07 -6.70
CA ILE A 60 4.50 1.01 -6.94
C ILE A 60 3.94 -0.10 -7.84
N ALA A 61 2.67 -0.48 -7.66
CA ALA A 61 2.01 -1.46 -8.53
C ALA A 61 2.00 -1.00 -9.99
N VAL A 62 1.61 0.25 -10.24
CA VAL A 62 1.56 0.83 -11.59
C VAL A 62 2.96 0.94 -12.18
N LEU A 63 3.95 1.41 -11.42
CA LEU A 63 5.34 1.49 -11.87
C LEU A 63 5.90 0.11 -12.22
N SER A 64 5.62 -0.90 -11.39
CA SER A 64 6.04 -2.28 -11.65
C SER A 64 5.39 -2.83 -12.92
N LEU A 65 4.11 -2.53 -13.16
CA LEU A 65 3.39 -2.92 -14.36
C LEU A 65 3.94 -2.28 -15.62
N LEU A 66 4.23 -0.98 -15.57
CA LEU A 66 4.86 -0.27 -16.67
C LEU A 66 6.25 -0.82 -16.98
N PHE A 67 7.05 -1.16 -15.96
CA PHE A 67 8.37 -1.77 -16.15
C PHE A 67 8.29 -3.16 -16.77
N THR A 68 7.40 -4.04 -16.28
CA THR A 68 7.18 -5.38 -16.85
C THR A 68 6.73 -5.30 -18.31
N ARG A 69 5.79 -4.40 -18.63
CA ARG A 69 5.31 -4.19 -20.01
C ARG A 69 6.39 -3.64 -20.93
N ARG A 70 7.29 -2.80 -20.42
CA ARG A 70 8.41 -2.27 -21.21
C ARG A 70 9.45 -3.33 -21.58
N GLN A 71 9.62 -4.39 -20.78
CA GLN A 71 10.56 -5.48 -21.09
C GLN A 71 10.03 -6.50 -22.11
N THR A 72 8.75 -6.41 -22.49
CA THR A 72 8.09 -7.37 -23.42
C THR A 72 7.88 -6.81 -24.83
N VAL A 73 8.35 -5.59 -25.10
CA VAL A 73 8.39 -4.94 -26.43
C VAL A 73 9.84 -4.87 -26.89
#